data_AF-A0A3B8V6G6-F1
#
_entry.id   AF-A0A3B8V6G6-F1
#
_cell.length_a   1.000
_cell.length_b   1.000
_cell.length_c   1.000
_cell.angle_alpha   90.00
_cell.angle_beta   90.00
_cell.angle_gamma   90.00
#
_symmetry.space_group_name_H-M   'P 1'
#
loop_
_entity.id
_entity.type
_entity.pdbx_description
1 polymer ?
#
loop_
_entity_poly.entity_id
_entity_poly.type
_entity_poly.pdbx_seq_one_letter_code
_entity_poly.pdbx_strand_id
1 'polypeptide(L)'
;MGSRFGGLKQAEPVTADGKGILDFSVYDAKAAGFDKAVFIVREDMEEDFKELIGNRIAKTIDVEYVLQDMSALPEGRKKPFGTGHAIYCCKDVVKEPFAIINADDYY
;
A
#
# COMPACT_ATOMS: atom_id res chain seq x y z
N MET A 1 4.45 -5.97 1.55
CA MET A 1 3.80 -6.69 2.67
C MET A 1 4.48 -8.04 2.89
N GLY A 2 4.81 -8.42 4.12
CA GLY A 2 5.80 -9.46 4.42
C GLY A 2 5.24 -10.74 5.03
N SER A 3 5.69 -11.89 4.50
CA SER A 3 5.38 -13.26 4.97
C SER A 3 5.89 -13.60 6.37
N ARG A 4 6.63 -12.70 7.03
CA ARG A 4 7.12 -12.89 8.41
C ARG A 4 6.00 -12.97 9.45
N PHE A 5 4.79 -12.55 9.11
CA PHE A 5 3.68 -12.42 10.05
C PHE A 5 2.38 -13.12 9.64
N GLY A 6 2.39 -13.94 8.57
CA GLY A 6 1.27 -14.84 8.25
C GLY A 6 -0.05 -14.18 7.80
N GLY A 7 -0.07 -12.88 7.47
CA GLY A 7 -1.26 -12.18 6.99
C GLY A 7 -1.04 -10.69 6.75
N LEU A 8 -2.11 -9.97 6.39
CA LEU A 8 -2.13 -8.51 6.30
C LEU A 8 -2.15 -7.88 7.70
N LYS A 9 -0.99 -7.77 8.35
CA LYS A 9 -0.87 -7.07 9.63
C LYS A 9 -1.31 -5.60 9.57
N GLN A 10 -1.20 -4.98 8.39
CA GLN A 10 -1.68 -3.62 8.13
C GLN A 10 -3.22 -3.51 8.17
N ALA A 11 -3.93 -4.63 8.11
CA ALA A 11 -5.37 -4.69 8.32
C ALA A 11 -5.74 -4.89 9.80
N GLU A 12 -4.76 -5.14 10.69
CA GLU A 12 -5.06 -5.26 12.12
C GLU A 12 -5.65 -3.93 12.62
N PRO A 13 -6.85 -3.96 13.20
CA PRO A 13 -7.49 -2.76 13.68
C PRO A 13 -6.79 -2.28 14.96
N VAL A 14 -6.50 -0.99 14.99
CA VAL A 14 -5.98 -0.27 16.17
C VAL A 14 -7.12 0.30 17.00
N THR A 15 -8.29 0.52 16.38
CA THR A 15 -9.49 1.03 17.04
C THR A 15 -10.59 -0.03 17.15
N ALA A 16 -11.53 0.19 18.09
CA ALA A 16 -12.68 -0.68 18.27
C ALA A 16 -13.63 -0.71 17.05
N ASP A 17 -13.64 0.34 16.22
CA ASP A 17 -14.44 0.44 15.00
C ASP A 17 -13.73 -0.10 13.74
N GLY A 18 -12.59 -0.78 13.90
CA GLY A 18 -11.96 -1.54 12.82
C GLY A 18 -10.94 -0.76 11.98
N LYS A 19 -10.54 0.45 12.39
CA LYS A 19 -9.54 1.25 11.66
C LYS A 19 -8.13 0.83 12.05
N GLY A 20 -7.27 0.66 11.05
CA GLY A 20 -5.84 0.41 11.20
C GLY A 20 -5.02 1.69 11.03
N ILE A 21 -3.71 1.58 11.18
CA ILE A 21 -2.77 2.73 11.05
C ILE A 21 -2.93 3.43 9.69
N LEU A 22 -3.10 2.66 8.61
CA LEU A 22 -3.20 3.20 7.26
C LEU A 22 -4.43 4.10 7.07
N ASP A 23 -5.53 3.84 7.79
CA ASP A 23 -6.71 4.70 7.74
C ASP A 23 -6.41 6.11 8.27
N PHE A 24 -5.60 6.21 9.32
CA PHE A 24 -5.16 7.50 9.88
C PHE A 24 -4.22 8.21 8.91
N SER A 25 -3.23 7.52 8.38
CA SER A 25 -2.28 8.12 7.43
C SER A 25 -2.98 8.70 6.20
N VAL A 26 -4.00 8.00 5.67
CA VAL A 26 -4.77 8.50 4.53
C VAL A 26 -5.73 9.63 4.93
N TYR A 27 -6.34 9.55 6.13
CA TYR A 27 -7.16 10.62 6.65
C TYR A 27 -6.37 11.94 6.78
N ASP A 28 -5.18 11.88 7.38
CA ASP A 28 -4.33 13.05 7.58
C ASP A 28 -3.74 13.56 6.25
N ALA A 29 -3.36 12.66 5.34
CA ALA A 29 -2.94 13.05 3.98
C ALA A 29 -4.07 13.80 3.25
N LYS A 30 -5.31 13.32 3.33
CA LYS A 30 -6.46 14.01 2.74
C LYS A 30 -6.67 15.38 3.39
N ALA A 31 -6.60 15.47 4.72
CA ALA A 31 -6.72 16.73 5.44
C ALA A 31 -5.61 17.73 5.08
N ALA A 32 -4.41 17.23 4.74
CA ALA A 32 -3.27 18.01 4.28
C ALA A 32 -3.35 18.42 2.80
N GLY A 33 -4.36 17.96 2.05
CA GLY A 33 -4.61 18.35 0.66
C GLY A 33 -4.19 17.35 -0.41
N PHE A 34 -3.83 16.11 -0.04
CA PHE A 34 -3.70 15.03 -1.01
C PHE A 34 -5.08 14.53 -1.47
N ASP A 35 -5.19 14.19 -2.75
CA ASP A 35 -6.44 13.77 -3.39
C ASP A 35 -6.41 12.32 -3.92
N LYS A 36 -5.22 11.70 -3.98
CA LYS A 36 -5.00 10.33 -4.45
C LYS A 36 -4.06 9.55 -3.54
N ALA A 37 -4.41 8.31 -3.22
CA ALA A 37 -3.56 7.33 -2.56
C ALA A 37 -3.21 6.19 -3.54
N VAL A 38 -1.92 5.85 -3.65
CA VAL A 38 -1.46 4.74 -4.50
C VAL A 38 -0.86 3.66 -3.62
N PHE A 39 -1.46 2.47 -3.63
CA PHE A 39 -0.99 1.33 -2.83
C PHE A 39 -0.12 0.41 -3.66
N ILE A 40 1.11 0.18 -3.18
CA ILE A 40 2.02 -0.80 -3.77
C ILE A 40 1.81 -2.14 -3.06
N VAL A 41 1.28 -3.11 -3.79
CA VAL A 41 0.93 -4.44 -3.27
C VAL A 41 1.68 -5.53 -4.00
N ARG A 42 1.74 -6.73 -3.41
CA ARG A 42 2.16 -7.92 -4.16
C ARG A 42 0.90 -8.52 -4.79
N GLU A 43 1.07 -9.16 -5.94
CA GLU A 43 -0.01 -9.84 -6.67
C GLU A 43 -0.77 -10.85 -5.78
N ASP A 44 -0.04 -11.66 -5.02
CA ASP A 44 -0.61 -12.66 -4.11
C ASP A 44 -1.33 -12.08 -2.87
N MET A 45 -1.37 -10.77 -2.71
CA MET A 45 -2.01 -10.08 -1.60
C MET A 45 -3.00 -9.00 -2.05
N GLU A 46 -3.21 -8.84 -3.37
CA GLU A 46 -3.98 -7.73 -3.91
C GLU A 46 -5.46 -7.81 -3.50
N GLU A 47 -6.08 -8.98 -3.66
CA GLU A 47 -7.50 -9.21 -3.32
C GLU A 47 -7.75 -8.98 -1.83
N ASP A 48 -6.98 -9.66 -0.96
CA ASP A 48 -7.08 -9.49 0.48
C ASP A 48 -6.87 -8.03 0.91
N PHE A 49 -5.91 -7.32 0.30
CA PHE A 49 -5.68 -5.91 0.61
C PHE A 49 -6.88 -5.05 0.22
N LYS A 50 -7.43 -5.26 -0.98
CA LYS A 50 -8.61 -4.53 -1.47
C LYS A 50 -9.80 -4.76 -0.56
N GLU A 51 -10.09 -6.00 -0.20
CA GLU A 51 -11.23 -6.35 0.65
C GLU A 51 -11.10 -5.79 2.06
N LEU A 52 -9.93 -5.96 2.68
CA LEU A 52 -9.74 -5.58 4.07
C LEU A 52 -9.55 -4.08 4.23
N ILE A 53 -8.75 -3.44 3.39
CA ILE A 53 -8.26 -2.06 3.60
C ILE A 53 -8.71 -1.13 2.47
N GLY A 54 -8.46 -1.56 1.23
CA GLY A 54 -8.65 -0.73 0.04
C GLY A 54 -10.07 -0.20 -0.12
N ASN A 55 -11.08 -1.06 0.01
CA ASN A 55 -12.49 -0.75 -0.21
C ASN A 55 -13.04 0.31 0.77
N ARG A 56 -12.53 0.37 2.00
CA ARG A 56 -12.95 1.40 2.96
C ARG A 56 -12.25 2.73 2.71
N ILE A 57 -10.96 2.71 2.34
CA ILE A 57 -10.20 3.93 2.01
C ILE A 57 -10.69 4.56 0.69
N ALA A 58 -11.05 3.76 -0.31
CA ALA A 58 -11.57 4.26 -1.58
C ALA A 58 -12.90 5.03 -1.47
N LYS A 59 -13.58 4.95 -0.31
CA LYS A 59 -14.77 5.78 -0.02
C LYS A 59 -14.40 7.21 0.38
N THR A 60 -13.14 7.47 0.71
CA THR A 60 -12.67 8.75 1.26
C THR A 60 -11.73 9.48 0.31
N ILE A 61 -10.93 8.80 -0.49
CA ILE A 61 -9.96 9.39 -1.43
C ILE A 61 -9.87 8.56 -2.70
N ASP A 62 -9.38 9.12 -3.80
CA ASP A 62 -9.11 8.33 -5.00
C ASP A 62 -8.00 7.32 -4.70
N VAL A 63 -8.20 6.06 -5.11
CA VAL A 63 -7.28 4.96 -4.83
C VAL A 63 -6.86 4.27 -6.11
N GLU A 64 -5.56 4.08 -6.28
CA GLU A 64 -4.97 3.25 -7.33
C GLU A 64 -4.06 2.17 -6.72
N TYR A 65 -3.85 1.09 -7.48
CA TYR A 65 -3.02 -0.03 -7.06
C TYR A 65 -1.89 -0.23 -8.06
N VAL A 66 -0.70 -0.48 -7.53
CA VAL A 66 0.49 -0.84 -8.30
C VAL A 66 0.99 -2.18 -7.78
N LEU A 67 1.18 -3.14 -8.68
CA LEU A 67 1.83 -4.39 -8.33
C LEU A 67 3.35 -4.20 -8.29
N GLN A 68 3.98 -4.67 -7.22
CA GLN A 68 5.42 -4.81 -7.18
C GLN A 68 5.82 -5.98 -8.09
N ASP A 69 6.16 -5.64 -9.34
CA ASP A 69 6.47 -6.59 -10.40
C ASP A 69 7.62 -7.54 -10.03
N MET A 70 7.35 -8.84 -10.10
CA MET A 70 8.34 -9.88 -9.78
C MET A 70 8.93 -10.52 -11.06
N SER A 71 8.47 -10.13 -12.25
CA SER A 71 8.87 -10.74 -13.53
C SER A 71 10.29 -10.41 -13.95
N ALA A 72 10.79 -9.23 -13.58
CA ALA A 72 12.14 -8.76 -13.90
C ALA A 72 13.22 -9.30 -12.92
N LEU A 73 12.86 -10.21 -12.01
CA LEU A 73 13.82 -10.77 -11.07
C LEU A 73 14.71 -11.83 -11.75
N PRO A 74 16.01 -11.88 -11.42
CA PRO A 74 16.90 -12.93 -11.89
C PRO A 74 16.39 -14.32 -11.49
N GLU A 75 16.73 -15.32 -12.30
CA GLU A 75 16.37 -16.70 -12.04
C GLU A 75 16.77 -17.14 -10.61
N GLY A 76 15.88 -17.85 -9.94
CA GLY A 76 16.07 -18.32 -8.56
C GLY A 76 15.78 -17.28 -7.47
N ARG A 77 15.59 -15.99 -7.80
CA ARG A 77 15.23 -14.97 -6.80
C ARG A 77 13.73 -15.00 -6.51
N LYS A 78 13.38 -15.23 -5.24
CA LYS A 78 11.98 -15.29 -4.76
C LYS A 78 11.51 -14.04 -4.00
N LYS A 79 12.40 -13.09 -3.71
CA LYS A 79 12.10 -11.88 -2.94
C LYS A 79 12.32 -10.63 -3.80
N PRO A 80 11.51 -9.57 -3.62
CA PRO A 80 11.69 -8.33 -4.35
C PRO A 80 13.06 -7.68 -4.06
N PHE A 81 13.46 -6.72 -4.89
CA PHE A 81 14.70 -5.96 -4.68
C PHE A 81 14.64 -4.96 -3.52
N GLY A 82 13.44 -4.61 -3.03
CA GLY A 82 13.23 -3.71 -1.89
C GLY A 82 12.36 -2.49 -2.25
N THR A 83 12.42 -1.46 -1.40
CA THR A 83 11.55 -0.27 -1.51
C THR A 83 11.83 0.56 -2.77
N GLY A 84 13.09 0.71 -3.17
CA GLY A 84 13.40 1.42 -4.42
C GLY A 84 12.77 0.76 -5.66
N HIS A 85 12.73 -0.57 -5.67
CA HIS A 85 12.03 -1.33 -6.71
C HIS A 85 10.51 -1.17 -6.63
N ALA A 86 9.92 -1.19 -5.43
CA ALA A 86 8.50 -0.89 -5.25
C ALA A 86 8.13 0.47 -5.86
N ILE A 87 8.91 1.52 -5.56
CA ILE A 87 8.70 2.87 -6.10
C ILE A 87 8.88 2.89 -7.62
N TYR A 88 9.88 2.17 -8.15
CA TYR A 88 10.07 2.08 -9.60
C TYR A 88 8.87 1.48 -10.33
N CYS A 89 8.15 0.53 -9.73
CA CYS A 89 6.91 -0.03 -10.30
C CYS A 89 5.81 1.05 -10.48
N CYS A 90 5.86 2.16 -9.75
CA CYS A 90 4.91 3.26 -9.87
C CYS A 90 5.19 4.19 -11.07
N LYS A 91 6.31 4.03 -11.79
CA LYS A 91 6.78 4.97 -12.82
C LYS A 91 5.74 5.32 -13.89
N ASP A 92 4.83 4.39 -14.19
CA ASP A 92 3.81 4.54 -15.24
C ASP A 92 2.45 5.01 -14.71
N VAL A 93 2.29 5.04 -13.38
CA VAL A 93 1.03 5.35 -12.68
C VAL A 93 1.09 6.70 -11.98
N VAL A 94 2.18 7.00 -11.27
CA VAL A 94 2.35 8.26 -10.55
C VAL A 94 3.07 9.27 -11.45
N LYS A 95 2.38 10.34 -11.83
CA LYS A 95 2.89 11.36 -12.78
C LYS A 95 3.01 12.75 -12.15
N GLU A 96 2.54 12.90 -10.92
CA GLU A 96 2.50 14.13 -10.15
C GLU A 96 3.54 14.12 -9.02
N PRO A 97 3.86 15.27 -8.38
CA PRO A 97 4.61 15.27 -7.14
C PRO A 97 3.94 14.37 -6.09
N PHE A 98 4.72 13.56 -5.39
CA PHE A 98 4.20 12.55 -4.46
C PHE A 98 5.04 12.45 -3.19
N ALA A 99 4.42 11.95 -2.13
CA ALA A 99 5.08 11.55 -0.89
C ALA A 99 5.04 10.03 -0.75
N ILE A 100 6.00 9.48 -0.01
CA ILE A 100 6.10 8.04 0.26
C ILE A 100 6.11 7.84 1.76
N ILE A 101 5.24 6.96 2.24
CA ILE A 101 5.15 6.57 3.64
C ILE A 101 5.13 5.03 3.75
N ASN A 102 5.56 4.52 4.90
CA ASN A 102 5.33 3.13 5.26
C ASN A 102 3.86 2.92 5.61
N ALA A 103 3.34 1.72 5.36
CA ALA A 103 1.93 1.39 5.59
C ALA A 103 1.63 0.93 7.03
N ASP A 104 2.65 0.82 7.88
CA ASP A 104 2.59 0.36 9.26
C ASP A 104 3.18 1.36 10.27
N ASP A 105 3.52 2.57 9.83
CA ASP A 105 4.00 3.66 10.70
C ASP A 105 2.92 4.74 10.88
N TYR A 106 2.88 5.34 12.06
CA TYR A 106 2.10 6.55 12.36
C TYR A 106 3.01 7.77 12.28
N TYR A 107 2.55 8.84 11.62
CA TYR A 107 3.35 10.03 11.28
C TYR A 107 2.85 11.28 12.00
#